data_AF-A0A1S3Z220-F1
#
_entry.id   AF-A0A1S3Z220-F1
#
_cell.length_a   1.000
_cell.length_b   1.000
_cell.length_c   1.000
_cell.angle_alpha   90.00
_cell.angle_beta   90.00
_cell.angle_gamma   90.00
#
_symmetry.space_group_name_H-M   'P 1'
#
loop_
_entity.id
_entity.type
_entity.pdbx_description
1 polymer ?
#
loop_
_entity_poly.entity_id
_entity_poly.type
_entity_poly.pdbx_seq_one_letter_code
_entity_poly.pdbx_strand_id
1 'polypeptide(L)'
;MDLDFALTEQKPAKPTTTSTTDEKAKYEKWMKTNKLSLMIMKRSISDHIKGAIKDNGNAKDFLSAIGQKFLESDKAEIVSLINSLSTIKYDLVGNVRDHIMKLVNIATKLNNLGVTITDDFLVHQSLMSLPEQFNQLKTTYNAQKDKWSIDELITICVVEEVRIQKEKVEGVVNFVSSSRSADYPSYKRKGGPKFHKKKHGHSQHPGGNSGHL
;
A
#
# COMPACT_ATOMS: atom_id res chain seq x y z
N MET A 1 7.33 49.39 7.12
CA MET A 1 6.69 49.46 5.79
C MET A 1 5.53 48.47 5.83
N ASP A 2 4.31 48.92 5.55
CA ASP A 2 3.08 48.12 5.59
C ASP A 2 2.92 47.38 4.24
N LEU A 3 3.62 46.25 4.12
CA LEU A 3 3.81 45.51 2.86
C LEU A 3 2.62 44.61 2.51
N ASP A 4 1.87 44.19 3.51
CA ASP A 4 0.71 43.32 3.40
C ASP A 4 -0.59 44.08 3.09
N PHE A 5 -0.57 45.42 3.09
CA PHE A 5 -1.72 46.26 2.75
C PHE A 5 -2.46 45.83 1.46
N ALA A 6 -1.74 45.45 0.41
CA ALA A 6 -2.36 44.98 -0.86
C ALA A 6 -2.83 43.51 -0.81
N LEU A 7 -2.38 42.73 0.17
CA LEU A 7 -2.79 41.34 0.39
C LEU A 7 -4.07 41.28 1.25
N THR A 8 -4.23 42.21 2.18
CA THR A 8 -5.39 42.28 3.10
C THR A 8 -6.54 43.07 2.50
N GLU A 9 -6.29 44.24 1.91
CA GLU A 9 -7.33 45.13 1.36
C GLU A 9 -7.72 44.78 -0.09
N GLN A 10 -9.01 44.98 -0.42
CA GLN A 10 -9.47 44.91 -1.81
C GLN A 10 -8.86 46.04 -2.65
N LYS A 11 -8.64 45.76 -3.95
CA LYS A 11 -8.14 46.74 -4.91
C LYS A 11 -9.08 47.94 -4.98
N PRO A 12 -8.63 49.15 -4.63
CA PRO A 12 -9.45 50.35 -4.74
C PRO A 12 -9.77 50.68 -6.20
N ALA A 13 -10.92 51.32 -6.42
CA ALA A 13 -11.30 51.83 -7.73
C ALA A 13 -10.25 52.83 -8.24
N LYS A 14 -10.06 52.88 -9.56
CA LYS A 14 -9.13 53.83 -10.17
C LYS A 14 -9.65 55.26 -9.90
N PRO A 15 -8.84 56.17 -9.33
CA PRO A 15 -9.27 57.53 -9.03
C PRO A 15 -9.69 58.29 -10.30
N THR A 16 -10.68 59.17 -10.16
CA THR A 16 -11.14 60.09 -11.20
C THR A 16 -10.70 61.53 -10.87
N THR A 17 -11.04 62.48 -11.76
CA THR A 17 -10.77 63.91 -11.53
C THR A 17 -11.48 64.46 -10.29
N THR A 18 -12.60 63.86 -9.88
CA THR A 18 -13.39 64.23 -8.71
C THR A 18 -12.98 63.53 -7.41
N SER A 19 -12.05 62.56 -7.47
CA SER A 19 -11.61 61.82 -6.29
C SER A 19 -10.87 62.71 -5.29
N THR A 20 -11.08 62.42 -4.00
CA THR A 20 -10.43 63.14 -2.90
C THR A 20 -8.93 62.85 -2.85
N THR A 21 -8.19 63.70 -2.14
CA THR A 21 -6.75 63.49 -1.89
C THR A 21 -6.49 62.15 -1.21
N ASP A 22 -7.34 61.76 -0.26
CA ASP A 22 -7.19 60.51 0.51
C ASP A 22 -7.47 59.27 -0.35
N GLU A 23 -8.46 59.32 -1.24
CA GLU A 23 -8.74 58.23 -2.20
C GLU A 23 -7.57 58.01 -3.15
N LYS A 24 -6.99 59.10 -3.66
CA LYS A 24 -5.79 59.05 -4.53
C LYS A 24 -4.59 58.48 -3.77
N ALA A 25 -4.37 58.92 -2.53
CA ALA A 25 -3.30 58.42 -1.68
C ALA A 25 -3.46 56.92 -1.35
N LYS A 26 -4.70 56.47 -1.03
CA LYS A 26 -5.00 55.04 -0.80
C LYS A 26 -4.72 54.20 -2.05
N TYR A 27 -5.15 54.67 -3.23
CA TYR A 27 -4.88 53.99 -4.49
C TYR A 27 -3.39 53.86 -4.78
N GLU A 28 -2.62 54.95 -4.64
CA GLU A 28 -1.17 54.92 -4.83
C GLU A 28 -0.46 54.00 -3.85
N LYS A 29 -0.84 54.05 -2.57
CA LYS A 29 -0.30 53.16 -1.53
C LYS A 29 -0.55 51.71 -1.92
N TRP A 30 -1.79 51.36 -2.28
CA TRP A 30 -2.16 50.01 -2.71
C TRP A 30 -1.36 49.55 -3.94
N MET A 31 -1.22 50.40 -4.97
CA MET A 31 -0.46 50.05 -6.17
C MET A 31 1.03 49.82 -5.88
N LYS A 32 1.62 50.64 -5.00
CA LYS A 32 3.02 50.51 -4.57
C LYS A 32 3.24 49.21 -3.80
N THR A 33 2.40 48.92 -2.81
CA THR A 33 2.52 47.70 -2.00
C THR A 33 2.23 46.44 -2.83
N ASN A 34 1.22 46.48 -3.72
CA ASN A 34 0.93 45.40 -4.66
C ASN A 34 2.14 45.06 -5.55
N LYS A 35 2.76 46.08 -6.16
CA LYS A 35 3.94 45.89 -7.03
C LYS A 35 5.11 45.30 -6.25
N LEU A 36 5.36 45.79 -5.03
CA LEU A 36 6.45 45.31 -4.19
C LEU A 36 6.23 43.87 -3.75
N SER A 37 5.02 43.51 -3.30
CA SER A 37 4.67 42.14 -2.92
C SER A 37 4.79 41.18 -4.09
N LEU A 38 4.36 41.57 -5.30
CA LEU A 38 4.58 40.77 -6.53
C LEU A 38 6.07 40.56 -6.82
N MET A 39 6.89 41.60 -6.72
CA MET A 39 8.33 41.48 -6.94
C MET A 39 8.98 40.53 -5.94
N ILE A 40 8.62 40.63 -4.66
CA ILE A 40 9.12 39.75 -3.61
C ILE A 40 8.71 38.31 -3.90
N MET A 41 7.42 38.03 -4.09
CA MET A 41 6.94 36.67 -4.36
C MET A 41 7.58 36.05 -5.62
N LYS A 42 7.63 36.79 -6.73
CA LYS A 42 8.25 36.34 -7.98
C LYS A 42 9.75 36.08 -7.86
N ARG A 43 10.43 36.75 -6.94
CA ARG A 43 11.86 36.53 -6.67
C ARG A 43 12.08 35.35 -5.74
N SER A 44 11.15 35.09 -4.83
CA SER A 44 11.24 34.01 -3.85
C SER A 44 10.87 32.63 -4.39
N ILE A 45 10.10 32.57 -5.49
CA ILE A 45 9.74 31.31 -6.14
C ILE A 45 10.66 31.01 -7.34
N SER A 46 10.84 29.72 -7.63
CA SER A 46 11.60 29.26 -8.79
C SER A 46 10.93 29.63 -10.11
N ASP A 47 11.71 29.71 -11.19
CA ASP A 47 11.19 30.08 -12.51
C ASP A 47 10.19 29.08 -13.09
N HIS A 48 10.30 27.79 -12.73
CA HIS A 48 9.32 26.78 -13.15
C HIS A 48 7.96 26.99 -12.46
N ILE A 49 7.92 27.35 -11.17
CA ILE A 49 6.66 27.69 -10.48
C ILE A 49 6.10 28.99 -11.08
N LYS A 50 6.94 29.99 -11.31
CA LYS A 50 6.54 31.26 -11.93
C LYS A 50 5.89 31.05 -13.30
N GLY A 51 6.46 30.19 -14.14
CA GLY A 51 5.91 29.86 -15.46
C GLY A 51 4.57 29.10 -15.40
N ALA A 52 4.30 28.38 -14.32
CA ALA A 52 3.06 27.62 -14.12
C ALA A 52 1.89 28.46 -13.59
N ILE A 53 2.13 29.73 -13.22
CA ILE A 53 1.14 30.59 -12.57
C ILE A 53 0.75 31.74 -13.49
N LYS A 54 -0.56 31.95 -13.66
CA LYS A 54 -1.07 33.09 -14.40
C LYS A 54 -0.86 34.37 -13.58
N ASP A 55 -0.01 35.24 -14.07
CA ASP A 55 0.19 36.57 -13.51
C ASP A 55 -0.86 37.55 -14.04
N ASN A 56 -1.72 38.04 -13.14
CA ASN A 56 -2.76 39.02 -13.45
C ASN A 56 -2.44 40.43 -12.90
N GLY A 57 -1.21 40.64 -12.40
CA GLY A 57 -0.79 41.93 -11.84
C GLY A 57 -1.36 42.25 -10.46
N ASN A 58 -2.04 41.31 -9.79
CA ASN A 58 -2.53 41.43 -8.41
C ASN A 58 -1.77 40.46 -7.50
N ALA A 59 -1.16 40.98 -6.44
CA ALA A 59 -0.38 40.23 -5.47
C ALA A 59 -1.23 39.18 -4.73
N LYS A 60 -2.44 39.54 -4.32
CA LYS A 60 -3.34 38.63 -3.59
C LYS A 60 -3.76 37.44 -4.44
N ASP A 61 -4.12 37.72 -5.70
CA ASP A 61 -4.52 36.69 -6.65
C ASP A 61 -3.33 35.79 -7.02
N PHE A 62 -2.15 36.40 -7.22
CA PHE A 62 -0.92 35.66 -7.48
C PHE A 62 -0.55 34.71 -6.33
N LEU A 63 -0.60 35.19 -5.08
CA LEU A 63 -0.37 34.36 -3.89
C LEU A 63 -1.40 33.22 -3.79
N SER A 64 -2.66 33.52 -4.06
CA SER A 64 -3.72 32.50 -4.07
C SER A 64 -3.48 31.45 -5.15
N ALA A 65 -3.03 31.86 -6.33
CA ALA A 65 -2.72 30.94 -7.43
C ALA A 65 -1.51 30.05 -7.13
N ILE A 66 -0.47 30.58 -6.44
CA ILE A 66 0.62 29.75 -5.89
C ILE A 66 0.01 28.68 -4.97
N GLY A 67 -0.78 29.11 -3.97
CA GLY A 67 -1.39 28.19 -3.00
C GLY A 67 -2.23 27.09 -3.66
N GLN A 68 -3.03 27.43 -4.68
CA GLN A 68 -3.84 26.46 -5.42
C GLN A 68 -2.99 25.39 -6.12
N LYS A 69 -1.82 25.74 -6.69
CA LYS A 69 -0.96 24.76 -7.36
C LYS A 69 -0.39 23.73 -6.39
N PHE A 70 -0.04 24.15 -5.18
CA PHE A 70 0.43 23.24 -4.14
C PHE A 70 -0.71 22.41 -3.55
N LEU A 71 -1.90 22.99 -3.35
CA LEU A 71 -3.09 22.23 -2.94
C LEU A 71 -3.52 21.17 -3.97
N GLU A 72 -3.41 21.44 -5.27
CA GLU A 72 -3.64 20.44 -6.33
C GLU A 72 -2.64 19.27 -6.22
N SER A 73 -1.37 19.58 -5.95
CA SER A 73 -0.32 18.58 -5.72
C SER A 73 -0.61 17.73 -4.47
N ASP A 74 -0.96 18.37 -3.35
CA ASP A 74 -1.27 17.68 -2.09
C ASP A 74 -2.44 16.71 -2.27
N LYS A 75 -3.48 17.08 -3.03
CA LYS A 75 -4.61 16.18 -3.34
C LYS A 75 -4.16 14.94 -4.11
N ALA A 76 -3.32 15.12 -5.14
CA ALA A 76 -2.80 14.00 -5.92
C ALA A 76 -1.91 13.07 -5.08
N GLU A 77 -1.07 13.66 -4.21
CA GLU A 77 -0.22 12.92 -3.27
C GLU A 77 -1.06 12.15 -2.25
N ILE A 78 -2.07 12.77 -1.64
CA ILE A 78 -3.02 12.12 -0.73
C ILE A 78 -3.67 10.92 -1.40
N VAL A 79 -4.20 11.06 -2.62
CA VAL A 79 -4.83 9.96 -3.36
C VAL A 79 -3.83 8.83 -3.62
N SER A 80 -2.60 9.16 -4.02
CA SER A 80 -1.54 8.18 -4.25
C SER A 80 -1.15 7.42 -2.96
N LEU A 81 -1.03 8.12 -1.84
CA LEU A 81 -0.70 7.55 -0.55
C LEU A 81 -1.83 6.68 0.00
N ILE A 82 -3.10 7.10 -0.11
CA ILE A 82 -4.26 6.27 0.27
C ILE A 82 -4.28 4.98 -0.56
N ASN A 83 -4.11 5.10 -1.88
CA ASN A 83 -4.05 3.93 -2.76
C ASN A 83 -2.92 2.99 -2.34
N SER A 84 -1.73 3.52 -2.06
CA SER A 84 -0.59 2.73 -1.60
C SER A 84 -0.88 2.03 -0.27
N LEU A 85 -1.45 2.75 0.70
CA LEU A 85 -1.81 2.22 2.01
C LEU A 85 -2.81 1.06 1.89
N SER A 86 -3.79 1.17 0.99
CA SER A 86 -4.82 0.14 0.78
C SER A 86 -4.35 -1.07 -0.02
N THR A 87 -3.38 -0.90 -0.93
CA THR A 87 -3.03 -1.92 -1.94
C THR A 87 -1.74 -2.69 -1.66
N ILE A 88 -0.76 -2.09 -0.98
CA ILE A 88 0.51 -2.76 -0.69
C ILE A 88 0.25 -4.02 0.16
N LYS A 89 0.76 -5.16 -0.30
CA LYS A 89 0.71 -6.45 0.40
C LYS A 89 2.12 -6.91 0.74
N TYR A 90 2.24 -7.64 1.84
CA TYR A 90 3.48 -8.32 2.17
C TYR A 90 3.63 -9.56 1.27
N ASP A 91 4.72 -9.63 0.52
CA ASP A 91 5.00 -10.67 -0.48
C ASP A 91 5.88 -11.80 0.06
N LEU A 92 6.14 -11.83 1.37
CA LEU A 92 7.06 -12.75 2.05
C LEU A 92 8.53 -12.57 1.63
N VAL A 93 8.88 -11.46 0.97
CA VAL A 93 10.25 -11.09 0.63
C VAL A 93 10.73 -10.02 1.59
N GLY A 94 11.90 -10.24 2.20
CA GLY A 94 12.42 -9.40 3.27
C GLY A 94 11.88 -9.82 4.63
N ASN A 95 11.54 -8.86 5.49
CA ASN A 95 10.95 -9.12 6.80
C ASN A 95 9.66 -8.32 7.00
N VAL A 96 8.76 -8.88 7.80
CA VAL A 96 7.44 -8.30 8.05
C VAL A 96 7.50 -6.97 8.81
N ARG A 97 8.54 -6.73 9.62
CA ARG A 97 8.72 -5.46 10.35
C ARG A 97 8.90 -4.30 9.38
N ASP A 98 9.78 -4.44 8.40
CA ASP A 98 10.05 -3.41 7.39
C ASP A 98 8.79 -3.10 6.57
N HIS A 99 8.01 -4.14 6.25
CA HIS A 99 6.71 -3.98 5.60
C HIS A 99 5.74 -3.14 6.44
N ILE A 100 5.57 -3.44 7.72
CA ILE A 100 4.68 -2.66 8.60
C ILE A 100 5.19 -1.23 8.76
N MET A 101 6.51 -1.03 8.93
CA MET A 101 7.12 0.29 9.00
C MET A 101 6.89 1.13 7.73
N LYS A 102 6.81 0.49 6.56
CA LYS A 102 6.43 1.17 5.31
C LYS A 102 5.00 1.70 5.38
N LEU A 103 4.05 0.95 5.94
CA LEU A 103 2.67 1.39 6.13
C LEU A 103 2.58 2.53 7.16
N VAL A 104 3.34 2.42 8.27
CA VAL A 104 3.47 3.50 9.28
C VAL A 104 3.95 4.79 8.63
N ASN A 105 5.01 4.73 7.83
CA ASN A 105 5.53 5.90 7.12
C ASN A 105 4.50 6.54 6.18
N ILE A 106 3.70 5.74 5.46
CA ILE A 106 2.62 6.25 4.61
C ILE A 106 1.54 6.94 5.47
N ALA A 107 1.13 6.33 6.58
CA ALA A 107 0.18 6.92 7.51
C ALA A 107 0.68 8.24 8.10
N THR A 108 1.96 8.33 8.49
CA THR A 108 2.60 9.57 8.96
C THR A 108 2.55 10.66 7.89
N LYS A 109 2.85 10.34 6.63
CA LYS A 109 2.75 11.31 5.53
C LYS A 109 1.32 11.81 5.32
N LEU A 110 0.33 10.91 5.38
CA LEU A 110 -1.09 11.28 5.28
C LEU A 110 -1.52 12.21 6.42
N ASN A 111 -1.10 11.91 7.67
CA ASN A 111 -1.35 12.77 8.83
C ASN A 111 -0.75 14.17 8.64
N ASN A 112 0.48 14.26 8.11
CA ASN A 112 1.12 15.55 7.80
C ASN A 112 0.38 16.35 6.72
N LEU A 113 -0.34 15.67 5.82
CA LEU A 113 -1.19 16.28 4.79
C LEU A 113 -2.63 16.53 5.26
N GLY A 114 -2.92 16.34 6.55
CA GLY A 114 -4.23 16.60 7.16
C GLY A 114 -5.24 15.46 7.03
N VAL A 115 -4.84 14.27 6.58
CA VAL A 115 -5.68 13.07 6.57
C VAL A 115 -5.40 12.25 7.82
N THR A 116 -6.33 12.26 8.77
CA THR A 116 -6.18 11.54 10.03
C THR A 116 -6.21 10.03 9.84
N ILE A 117 -5.08 9.37 10.05
CA ILE A 117 -4.93 7.92 10.14
C ILE A 117 -4.64 7.56 11.59
N THR A 118 -5.55 6.81 12.21
CA THR A 118 -5.42 6.35 13.60
C THR A 118 -4.59 5.07 13.68
N ASP A 119 -3.96 4.83 14.83
CA ASP A 119 -3.22 3.59 15.08
C ASP A 119 -4.12 2.36 14.93
N ASP A 120 -5.37 2.45 15.39
CA ASP A 120 -6.37 1.38 15.26
C ASP A 120 -6.63 1.02 13.79
N PHE A 121 -6.87 2.02 12.94
CA PHE A 121 -7.01 1.80 11.51
C PHE A 121 -5.75 1.18 10.92
N LEU A 122 -4.58 1.66 11.31
CA LEU A 122 -3.31 1.19 10.77
C LEU A 122 -3.01 -0.26 11.19
N VAL A 123 -3.40 -0.69 12.40
CA VAL A 123 -3.33 -2.09 12.84
C VAL A 123 -4.20 -2.96 11.93
N HIS A 124 -5.47 -2.58 11.72
CA HIS A 124 -6.37 -3.32 10.83
C HIS A 124 -5.83 -3.37 9.40
N GLN A 125 -5.35 -2.25 8.87
CA GLN A 125 -4.79 -2.18 7.53
C GLN A 125 -3.52 -3.03 7.38
N SER A 126 -2.66 -3.02 8.40
CA SER A 126 -1.47 -3.85 8.44
C SER A 126 -1.84 -5.34 8.44
N LEU A 127 -2.79 -5.77 9.26
CA LEU A 127 -3.31 -7.15 9.24
C LEU A 127 -3.89 -7.53 7.87
N MET A 128 -4.67 -6.64 7.24
CA MET A 128 -5.24 -6.87 5.90
C MET A 128 -4.18 -6.92 4.79
N SER A 129 -3.00 -6.35 5.01
CA SER A 129 -1.88 -6.36 4.07
C SER A 129 -1.06 -7.66 4.11
N LEU A 130 -1.17 -8.44 5.18
CA LEU A 130 -0.45 -9.70 5.35
C LEU A 130 -1.06 -10.82 4.49
N PRO A 131 -0.25 -11.73 3.93
CA PRO A 131 -0.73 -12.82 3.10
C PRO A 131 -1.38 -13.92 3.96
N GLU A 132 -1.87 -14.97 3.30
CA GLU A 132 -2.67 -16.03 3.95
C GLU A 132 -1.90 -16.85 5.00
N GLN A 133 -0.57 -16.89 4.92
CA GLN A 133 0.28 -17.61 5.88
C GLN A 133 0.12 -17.03 7.30
N PHE A 134 -0.30 -15.78 7.42
CA PHE A 134 -0.58 -15.09 8.69
C PHE A 134 -2.06 -15.21 9.13
N ASN A 135 -2.89 -16.03 8.47
CA ASN A 135 -4.32 -16.11 8.79
C ASN A 135 -4.60 -16.53 10.24
N GLN A 136 -3.76 -17.39 10.83
CA GLN A 136 -3.89 -17.77 12.24
C GLN A 136 -3.79 -16.54 13.17
N LEU A 137 -2.80 -15.68 12.94
CA LEU A 137 -2.64 -14.41 13.66
C LEU A 137 -3.87 -13.51 13.51
N LYS A 138 -4.44 -13.40 12.30
CA LYS A 138 -5.67 -12.60 12.06
C LYS A 138 -6.85 -13.15 12.85
N THR A 139 -7.02 -14.48 12.88
CA THR A 139 -8.08 -15.13 13.67
C THR A 139 -7.90 -14.86 15.17
N THR A 140 -6.67 -14.95 15.67
CA THR A 140 -6.35 -14.62 17.08
C THR A 140 -6.71 -13.18 17.42
N TYR A 141 -6.30 -12.23 16.58
CA TYR A 141 -6.62 -10.81 16.77
C TYR A 141 -8.14 -10.55 16.79
N ASN A 142 -8.89 -11.18 15.88
CA ASN A 142 -10.34 -11.00 15.82
C ASN A 142 -11.08 -11.64 17.02
N ALA A 143 -10.49 -12.64 17.67
CA ALA A 143 -11.11 -13.35 18.79
C ALA A 143 -10.89 -12.66 20.15
N GLN A 144 -9.81 -11.88 20.28
CA GLN A 144 -9.53 -11.10 21.49
C GLN A 144 -10.34 -9.79 21.53
N LYS A 145 -10.55 -9.26 22.74
CA LYS A 145 -11.27 -7.99 22.94
C LYS A 145 -10.34 -6.78 22.94
N ASP A 146 -9.06 -7.00 23.26
CA ASP A 146 -8.08 -5.93 23.40
C ASP A 146 -7.57 -5.51 22.02
N LYS A 147 -7.30 -4.22 21.89
CA LYS A 147 -6.68 -3.64 20.70
C LYS A 147 -5.17 -3.69 20.85
N TRP A 148 -4.48 -4.05 19.77
CA TRP A 148 -3.02 -3.95 19.74
C TRP A 148 -2.58 -2.54 19.39
N SER A 149 -1.45 -2.13 19.94
CA SER A 149 -0.63 -1.07 19.40
C SER A 149 0.13 -1.56 18.16
N ILE A 150 0.68 -0.61 17.40
CA ILE A 150 1.53 -0.93 16.24
C ILE A 150 2.79 -1.69 16.68
N ASP A 151 3.39 -1.35 17.81
CA ASP A 151 4.59 -2.01 18.32
C ASP A 151 4.32 -3.47 18.74
N GLU A 152 3.17 -3.72 19.37
CA GLU A 152 2.71 -5.08 19.68
C GLU A 152 2.47 -5.88 18.40
N LEU A 153 1.78 -5.30 17.42
CA LEU A 153 1.54 -5.95 16.14
C LEU A 153 2.86 -6.35 15.45
N ILE A 154 3.84 -5.43 15.39
CA ILE A 154 5.16 -5.71 14.82
C ILE A 154 5.83 -6.88 15.54
N THR A 155 5.80 -6.85 16.87
CA THR A 155 6.43 -7.90 17.70
C THR A 155 5.81 -9.27 17.42
N ILE A 156 4.49 -9.36 17.40
CA ILE A 156 3.76 -10.62 17.16
C ILE A 156 3.98 -11.09 15.72
N CYS A 157 3.94 -10.19 14.72
CA CYS A 157 4.18 -10.55 13.33
C CYS A 157 5.59 -11.13 13.12
N VAL A 158 6.62 -10.58 13.78
CA VAL A 158 8.00 -11.10 13.68
C VAL A 158 8.08 -12.52 14.25
N VAL A 159 7.42 -12.79 15.38
CA VAL A 159 7.35 -14.14 15.96
C VAL A 159 6.65 -15.11 15.00
N GLU A 160 5.52 -14.68 14.43
CA GLU A 160 4.74 -15.49 13.49
C GLU A 160 5.50 -15.77 12.18
N GLU A 161 6.24 -14.79 11.67
CA GLU A 161 7.13 -14.96 10.51
C GLU A 161 8.18 -16.04 10.74
N VAL A 162 8.82 -16.05 11.91
CA VAL A 162 9.79 -17.10 12.28
C VAL A 162 9.13 -18.48 12.35
N ARG A 163 7.90 -18.57 12.88
CA ARG A 163 7.12 -19.82 12.92
C ARG A 163 6.83 -20.32 11.50
N ILE A 164 6.32 -19.45 10.62
CA ILE A 164 6.01 -19.76 9.22
C ILE A 164 7.27 -20.26 8.47
N GLN A 165 8.41 -19.63 8.70
CA GLN A 165 9.67 -20.05 8.08
C GLN A 165 10.11 -21.45 8.54
N LYS A 166 9.98 -21.77 9.83
CA LYS A 166 10.29 -23.11 10.37
C LYS A 166 9.39 -24.18 9.77
N GLU A 167 8.08 -23.95 9.72
CA GLU A 167 7.12 -24.91 9.14
C GLU A 167 7.40 -25.17 7.66
N LYS A 168 7.80 -24.14 6.91
CA LYS A 168 8.20 -24.29 5.51
C LYS A 168 9.43 -25.19 5.36
N VAL A 169 10.42 -25.08 6.24
CA VAL A 169 11.61 -25.93 6.23
C VAL A 169 11.26 -27.37 6.62
N GLU A 170 10.52 -27.57 7.70
CA GLU A 170 10.12 -28.88 8.19
C GLU A 170 9.21 -29.64 7.20
N GLY A 171 8.28 -28.94 6.55
CA GLY A 171 7.43 -29.50 5.51
C GLY A 171 8.20 -30.01 4.29
N VAL A 172 9.29 -29.34 3.91
CA VAL A 172 10.19 -29.78 2.83
C VAL A 172 10.98 -31.03 3.25
N VAL A 173 11.50 -31.06 4.48
CA VAL A 173 12.26 -32.22 4.99
C VAL A 173 11.38 -33.49 5.05
N ASN A 174 10.13 -33.36 5.49
CA ASN A 174 9.18 -34.47 5.55
C ASN A 174 8.79 -35.03 4.17
N PHE A 175 8.79 -34.21 3.12
CA PHE A 175 8.54 -34.67 1.76
C PHE A 175 9.76 -35.42 1.16
N VAL A 176 10.97 -34.97 1.49
CA VAL A 176 12.22 -35.60 1.02
C VAL A 176 12.54 -36.90 1.77
N SER A 177 12.16 -37.04 3.04
CA SER A 177 12.31 -38.29 3.79
C SER A 177 11.34 -39.39 3.35
N SER A 178 10.13 -39.02 2.90
CA SER A 178 9.14 -39.98 2.37
C SER A 178 9.49 -40.53 0.98
N SER A 179 10.45 -39.92 0.28
CA SER A 179 10.92 -40.36 -1.04
C SER A 179 12.20 -41.21 -1.01
N ARG A 180 12.77 -41.50 0.18
CA ARG A 180 13.92 -42.41 0.31
C ARG A 180 13.49 -43.77 0.89
N SER A 181 13.38 -44.72 -0.05
CA SER A 181 13.55 -46.18 0.09
C SER A 181 12.57 -46.95 1.00
N ALA A 182 11.49 -47.45 0.40
CA ALA A 182 10.93 -48.75 0.76
C ALA A 182 11.71 -49.84 -0.01
N ASP A 183 12.86 -50.25 0.54
CA ASP A 183 13.60 -51.41 0.04
C ASP A 183 12.86 -52.68 0.48
N TYR A 184 12.18 -53.34 -0.46
CA TYR A 184 11.48 -54.60 -0.19
C TYR A 184 12.49 -55.75 -0.08
N PRO A 185 12.44 -56.60 0.98
CA PRO A 185 13.34 -57.76 1.08
C PRO A 185 12.97 -58.84 0.06
N SER A 186 13.86 -59.11 -0.89
CA SER A 186 13.76 -60.26 -1.81
C SER A 186 14.06 -61.56 -1.08
N TYR A 187 13.01 -62.34 -0.77
CA TYR A 187 13.17 -63.72 -0.27
C TYR A 187 13.46 -64.68 -1.43
N LYS A 188 14.69 -65.22 -1.49
CA LYS A 188 15.04 -66.37 -2.34
C LYS A 188 14.31 -67.63 -1.85
N ARG A 189 13.39 -68.17 -2.65
CA ARG A 189 12.85 -69.53 -2.44
C ARG A 189 13.76 -70.58 -3.09
N LYS A 190 14.37 -71.44 -2.25
CA LYS A 190 14.96 -72.73 -2.65
C LYS A 190 13.87 -73.78 -2.86
N GLY A 191 14.09 -74.69 -3.82
CA GLY A 191 13.10 -75.57 -4.42
C GLY A 191 12.52 -76.69 -3.54
N GLY A 192 11.41 -77.24 -4.04
CA GLY A 192 10.68 -78.43 -3.57
C GLY A 192 9.50 -78.75 -4.53
N PRO A 193 8.99 -79.99 -4.57
CA PRO A 193 8.97 -80.81 -5.79
C PRO A 193 7.69 -80.79 -6.65
N LYS A 194 7.86 -81.14 -7.93
CA LYS A 194 6.82 -81.32 -8.96
C LYS A 194 6.00 -82.60 -8.71
N PHE A 195 4.66 -82.50 -8.82
CA PHE A 195 3.78 -83.65 -9.02
C PHE A 195 2.95 -83.52 -10.31
N HIS A 196 2.84 -84.64 -11.02
CA HIS A 196 2.27 -84.82 -12.36
C HIS A 196 0.74 -85.01 -12.37
N LYS A 197 0.18 -84.72 -13.55
CA LYS A 197 -1.22 -84.75 -14.02
C LYS A 197 -2.07 -85.96 -13.60
N LYS A 198 -3.39 -85.72 -13.45
CA LYS A 198 -4.47 -86.38 -14.22
C LYS A 198 -5.83 -85.74 -13.95
N LYS A 199 -6.52 -85.27 -14.99
CA LYS A 199 -7.99 -85.30 -15.07
C LYS A 199 -8.43 -85.64 -16.49
N HIS A 200 -9.11 -86.77 -16.60
CA HIS A 200 -9.91 -87.19 -17.76
C HIS A 200 -11.27 -86.48 -17.72
N GLY A 201 -11.88 -86.30 -18.89
CA GLY A 201 -13.33 -86.16 -19.02
C GLY A 201 -13.78 -85.14 -20.07
N HIS A 202 -13.90 -85.61 -21.30
CA HIS A 202 -14.55 -84.94 -22.44
C HIS A 202 -16.07 -84.84 -22.18
N SER A 203 -16.74 -83.73 -22.49
CA SER A 203 -17.71 -83.52 -23.59
C SER A 203 -18.59 -82.33 -23.12
N GLN A 204 -19.19 -81.40 -23.87
CA GLN A 204 -19.55 -81.24 -25.28
C GLN A 204 -19.78 -79.71 -25.52
N HIS A 205 -19.67 -79.30 -26.78
CA HIS A 205 -19.91 -77.99 -27.42
C HIS A 205 -21.34 -77.40 -27.25
N PRO A 206 -21.73 -76.27 -27.90
CA PRO A 206 -21.04 -74.98 -28.16
C PRO A 206 -21.98 -73.75 -28.04
N GLY A 207 -21.42 -72.57 -28.31
CA GLY A 207 -22.14 -71.46 -28.95
C GLY A 207 -22.34 -70.29 -28.00
N GLY A 208 -21.55 -69.23 -28.14
CA GLY A 208 -21.87 -68.10 -29.02
C GLY A 208 -22.44 -66.98 -28.13
N ASN A 209 -22.23 -65.70 -28.31
CA ASN A 209 -21.72 -64.90 -29.40
C ASN A 209 -21.52 -63.47 -28.79
N SER A 210 -20.59 -62.69 -29.36
CA SER A 210 -20.56 -61.22 -29.49
C SER A 210 -21.03 -60.34 -28.29
N GLY A 211 -20.22 -59.43 -27.74
CA GLY A 211 -19.54 -58.36 -28.47
C GLY A 211 -20.43 -57.12 -28.52
N HIS A 212 -20.00 -56.03 -27.86
CA HIS A 212 -20.13 -54.62 -28.24
C HIS A 212 -19.74 -53.73 -27.04
N LEU A 213 -18.70 -52.90 -27.24
CA LEU A 213 -18.75 -51.43 -27.29
C LEU A 213 -19.07 -50.78 -25.93
#